data_AF-A0AAW0Y9U2-F1
#
_entry.id   AF-A0AAW0Y9U2-F1
#
_cell.length_a   1.000
_cell.length_b   1.000
_cell.length_c   1.000
_cell.angle_alpha   90.00
_cell.angle_beta   90.00
_cell.angle_gamma   90.00
#
_symmetry.space_group_name_H-M   'P 1'
#
loop_
_entity.id
_entity.type
_entity.pdbx_description
1 polymer ?
#
loop_
_entity_poly.entity_id
_entity_poly.type
_entity_poly.pdbx_seq_one_letter_code
_entity_poly.pdbx_strand_id
1 'polypeptide(L)'
;MFLKCLMSCSGPISALILAHEDAINRWRSVMGPTKVYKTKYEAPDTIRGMYGLTDTRNSTHGSDGEETAAREMSFFFPEFSRKEWYEVEEEKFRKGQIQLDKASFVHRLL
;
A
#
# COMPACT_ATOMS: atom_id res chain seq x y z
N MET A 1 -1.47 -5.82 7.50
CA MET A 1 -0.36 -5.08 6.86
C MET A 1 -0.22 -5.52 5.41
N PHE A 2 -0.07 -4.62 4.44
CA PHE A 2 -0.17 -4.94 3.00
C PHE A 2 0.79 -4.14 2.12
N LEU A 3 1.20 -4.75 1.00
CA LEU A 3 2.11 -4.12 0.06
C LEU A 3 1.37 -3.23 -0.94
N LYS A 4 1.80 -1.98 -1.02
CA LYS A 4 1.48 -1.04 -2.09
C LYS A 4 2.68 -0.96 -3.02
N CYS A 5 2.44 -1.21 -4.30
CA CYS A 5 3.40 -0.97 -5.37
C CYS A 5 2.80 0.11 -6.29
N LEU A 6 3.48 1.23 -6.52
CA LEU A 6 3.05 2.16 -7.57
C LEU A 6 3.49 1.56 -8.91
N MET A 7 2.52 1.18 -9.75
CA MET A 7 2.76 0.24 -10.84
C MET A 7 3.50 0.88 -12.03
N SER A 8 4.25 0.02 -12.72
CA SER A 8 5.36 0.30 -13.63
C SER A 8 5.00 0.02 -15.08
N CYS A 9 5.53 0.85 -15.99
CA CYS A 9 5.87 0.41 -17.35
C CYS A 9 6.89 1.33 -18.06
N SER A 10 7.30 2.47 -17.46
CA SER A 10 8.23 3.42 -18.09
C SER A 10 9.14 4.18 -17.13
N GLY A 11 9.27 3.77 -15.86
CA GLY A 11 10.04 4.54 -14.87
C GLY A 11 10.20 3.86 -13.51
N PRO A 12 10.89 4.53 -12.56
CA PRO A 12 11.07 4.02 -11.20
C PRO A 12 9.74 3.91 -10.46
N ILE A 13 9.66 2.95 -9.54
CA ILE A 13 8.49 2.68 -8.72
C ILE A 13 8.81 2.86 -7.24
N SER A 14 7.78 3.14 -6.45
CA SER A 14 7.86 3.07 -5.00
C SER A 14 7.04 1.88 -4.50
N ALA A 15 7.72 0.99 -3.77
CA ALA A 15 7.09 -0.08 -3.00
C ALA A 15 7.01 0.34 -1.54
N LEU A 16 5.87 0.09 -0.89
CA LEU A 16 5.56 0.53 0.47
C LEU A 16 4.80 -0.58 1.18
N ILE A 17 5.15 -0.89 2.42
CA ILE A 17 4.31 -1.74 3.27
C ILE A 17 3.47 -0.84 4.19
N LEU A 18 2.15 -0.99 4.12
CA LEU A 18 1.18 -0.18 4.87
C LEU A 18 0.54 -1.01 5.98
N ALA A 19 0.40 -0.40 7.15
CA ALA A 19 -0.23 -1.00 8.32
C ALA A 19 -1.45 -0.20 8.76
N HIS A 20 -2.55 -0.91 8.97
CA HIS A 20 -3.82 -0.42 9.51
C HIS A 20 -4.68 -1.65 9.84
N GLU A 21 -5.66 -1.48 10.72
CA GLU A 21 -6.75 -2.45 10.87
C GLU A 21 -7.55 -2.52 9.57
N ASP A 22 -7.76 -3.72 9.01
CA ASP A 22 -8.40 -3.85 7.69
C ASP A 22 -7.67 -3.09 6.55
N ALA A 23 -6.33 -3.09 6.61
CA ALA A 23 -5.50 -2.33 5.67
C ALA A 23 -5.73 -2.67 4.18
N ILE A 24 -6.10 -3.91 3.81
CA ILE A 24 -6.42 -4.26 2.41
C ILE A 24 -7.59 -3.42 1.93
N ASN A 25 -8.74 -3.58 2.59
CA ASN A 25 -9.98 -3.00 2.12
C ASN A 25 -9.88 -1.48 2.16
N ARG A 26 -9.30 -0.93 3.23
CA ARG A 26 -9.06 0.51 3.32
C ARG A 26 -8.18 1.03 2.18
N TRP A 27 -7.08 0.35 1.87
CA TRP A 27 -6.21 0.75 0.77
C TRP A 27 -6.92 0.65 -0.58
N ARG A 28 -7.70 -0.41 -0.81
CA ARG A 28 -8.50 -0.59 -2.03
C ARG A 28 -9.56 0.50 -2.20
N SER A 29 -10.21 0.93 -1.12
CA SER A 29 -11.14 2.05 -1.15
C SER A 29 -10.45 3.37 -1.50
N VAL A 30 -9.24 3.61 -0.97
CA VAL A 30 -8.45 4.81 -1.31
C VAL A 30 -7.97 4.78 -2.77
N MET A 31 -7.57 3.62 -3.28
CA MET A 31 -7.20 3.46 -4.69
C MET A 31 -8.39 3.70 -5.62
N GLY A 32 -9.58 3.22 -5.25
CA GLY A 32 -10.77 3.24 -6.08
C GLY A 32 -10.85 2.06 -7.06
N PRO A 33 -11.96 1.94 -7.81
CA PRO A 33 -12.16 0.83 -8.75
C PRO A 33 -11.07 0.74 -9.82
N THR A 34 -10.78 -0.49 -10.27
CA THR A 34 -9.70 -0.76 -11.24
C THR A 34 -9.96 -0.15 -12.63
N LYS A 35 -11.25 -0.03 -13.02
CA LYS A 35 -11.68 0.47 -14.32
C LYS A 35 -11.69 1.99 -14.34
N VAL A 36 -10.55 2.59 -14.71
CA VAL A 36 -10.29 4.04 -14.63
C VAL A 36 -11.37 4.86 -15.30
N TYR A 37 -11.87 4.41 -16.47
CA TYR A 37 -12.93 5.13 -17.18
C TYR A 37 -14.20 5.29 -16.33
N LYS A 38 -14.60 4.25 -15.58
CA LYS A 38 -15.75 4.31 -14.66
C LYS A 38 -15.40 5.11 -13.41
N THR A 39 -14.22 4.87 -12.85
CA THR A 39 -13.74 5.51 -11.61
C THR A 39 -13.72 7.03 -11.71
N LYS A 40 -13.38 7.59 -12.88
CA LYS A 40 -13.39 9.05 -13.11
C LYS A 40 -14.76 9.70 -12.87
N TYR A 41 -15.86 8.95 -13.04
CA TYR A 41 -17.21 9.45 -12.82
C TYR A 41 -17.77 9.01 -11.46
N GLU A 42 -17.56 7.73 -11.09
CA GLU A 42 -18.15 7.15 -9.88
C GLU A 42 -17.40 7.51 -8.59
N ALA A 43 -16.08 7.72 -8.67
CA ALA A 43 -15.22 7.98 -7.52
C ALA A 43 -14.03 8.88 -7.89
N PRO A 44 -14.27 10.13 -8.34
CA PRO A 44 -13.24 11.03 -8.85
C PRO A 44 -12.15 11.36 -7.81
N ASP A 45 -12.50 11.36 -6.53
CA ASP A 45 -11.61 11.70 -5.42
C ASP A 45 -10.66 10.56 -4.99
N THR A 46 -10.76 9.39 -5.65
CA THR A 46 -9.84 8.26 -5.43
C THR A 46 -8.54 8.45 -6.20
N ILE A 47 -7.48 7.72 -5.84
CA ILE A 47 -6.19 7.86 -6.54
C ILE A 47 -6.32 7.51 -8.03
N ARG A 48 -7.08 6.45 -8.37
CA ARG A 48 -7.33 6.07 -9.77
C ARG A 48 -8.23 7.06 -10.50
N GLY A 49 -9.15 7.73 -9.78
CA GLY A 49 -9.99 8.78 -10.34
C GLY A 49 -9.17 10.01 -10.74
N MET A 50 -8.33 10.49 -9.82
CA MET A 50 -7.49 11.68 -10.02
C MET A 50 -6.33 11.45 -10.99
N TYR A 51 -5.63 10.31 -10.87
CA TYR A 51 -4.33 10.11 -11.53
C TYR A 51 -4.33 8.98 -12.55
N GLY A 52 -5.41 8.21 -12.69
CA GLY A 52 -5.50 7.12 -13.65
C GLY A 52 -5.59 7.64 -15.09
N LEU A 53 -4.76 7.09 -15.98
CA LEU A 53 -4.80 7.39 -17.41
C LEU A 53 -5.62 6.37 -18.19
N THR A 54 -5.36 5.09 -17.95
CA THR A 54 -6.04 3.95 -18.60
C THR A 54 -6.21 2.81 -17.61
N ASP A 55 -6.99 1.78 -17.94
CA ASP A 55 -7.17 0.59 -17.10
C ASP A 55 -5.83 -0.11 -16.75
N THR A 56 -4.86 -0.06 -17.66
CA THR A 56 -3.50 -0.61 -17.48
C THR A 56 -2.52 0.39 -16.88
N ARG A 57 -2.83 1.69 -16.93
CA ARG A 57 -2.05 2.80 -16.35
C ARG A 57 -2.90 3.51 -15.31
N ASN A 58 -3.23 2.80 -14.25
CA ASN A 58 -4.10 3.26 -13.16
C ASN A 58 -3.32 3.71 -11.91
N SER A 59 -2.01 3.94 -12.05
CA SER A 59 -1.12 4.56 -11.05
C SER A 59 -0.82 3.76 -9.78
N THR A 60 -1.71 2.88 -9.32
CA THR A 60 -1.54 2.14 -8.05
C THR A 60 -1.87 0.65 -8.16
N HIS A 61 -1.02 -0.17 -7.55
CA HIS A 61 -1.27 -1.56 -7.19
C HIS A 61 -1.45 -1.72 -5.68
N GLY A 62 -2.23 -2.72 -5.29
CA GLY A 62 -2.35 -3.18 -3.92
C GLY A 62 -2.88 -4.60 -3.91
N SER A 63 -2.41 -5.39 -2.95
CA SER A 63 -2.83 -6.78 -2.77
C SER A 63 -4.36 -6.87 -2.59
N ASP A 64 -4.92 -8.01 -2.96
CA ASP A 64 -6.36 -8.32 -2.87
C ASP A 64 -6.72 -9.27 -1.71
N GLY A 65 -5.72 -9.86 -1.05
CA GLY A 65 -5.90 -10.77 0.08
C GLY A 65 -4.64 -10.91 0.93
N GLU A 66 -4.76 -11.60 2.07
CA GLU A 66 -3.66 -11.85 3.00
C GLU A 66 -2.51 -12.66 2.38
N GLU A 67 -2.87 -13.69 1.62
CA GLU A 67 -1.90 -14.57 0.97
C GLU A 67 -1.14 -13.84 -0.16
N THR A 68 -1.84 -13.08 -1.00
CA THR A 68 -1.19 -12.32 -2.08
C THR A 68 -0.27 -11.26 -1.53
N ALA A 69 -0.67 -10.61 -0.44
CA ALA A 69 0.16 -9.65 0.26
C ALA A 69 1.38 -10.26 0.93
N ALA A 70 1.23 -11.43 1.55
CA ALA A 70 2.33 -12.20 2.12
C ALA A 70 3.42 -12.43 1.07
N ARG A 71 3.01 -12.94 -0.09
CA ARG A 71 3.88 -13.25 -1.21
C ARG A 71 4.55 -11.98 -1.77
N GLU A 72 3.76 -10.94 -1.98
CA GLU A 72 4.25 -9.65 -2.50
C GLU A 72 5.24 -8.99 -1.54
N MET A 73 4.95 -8.96 -0.23
CA MET A 73 5.87 -8.43 0.79
C MET A 73 7.20 -9.17 0.77
N SER A 74 7.20 -10.51 0.77
CA SER A 74 8.43 -11.29 0.71
C SER A 74 9.21 -11.11 -0.61
N PHE A 75 8.53 -10.81 -1.71
CA PHE A 75 9.18 -10.54 -3.00
C PHE A 75 9.88 -9.17 -3.01
N PHE A 76 9.22 -8.10 -2.54
CA PHE A 76 9.78 -6.75 -2.59
C PHE A 76 10.68 -6.41 -1.39
N PHE A 77 10.45 -7.03 -0.23
CA PHE A 77 11.16 -6.77 1.02
C PHE A 77 11.56 -8.10 1.68
N PRO A 78 12.55 -8.82 1.13
CA PRO A 78 12.96 -10.13 1.66
C PRO A 78 13.46 -10.08 3.11
N GLU A 79 14.03 -8.94 3.52
CA GLU A 79 14.51 -8.70 4.89
C GLU A 79 13.39 -8.32 5.87
N PHE A 80 12.16 -8.09 5.40
CA PHE A 80 11.05 -7.69 6.26
C PHE A 80 10.38 -8.89 6.94
N SER A 81 10.50 -8.98 8.27
CA SER A 81 9.86 -10.03 9.08
C SER A 81 8.44 -9.63 9.48
N ARG A 82 7.45 -10.20 8.78
CA ARG A 82 6.02 -10.01 9.13
C ARG A 82 5.71 -10.49 10.55
N LYS A 83 6.31 -11.60 10.96
CA LYS A 83 6.10 -12.20 12.28
C LYS A 83 6.56 -11.25 13.39
N GLU A 84 7.78 -10.74 13.28
CA GLU A 84 8.34 -9.79 14.23
C GLU A 84 7.53 -8.50 14.28
N TRP A 85 7.07 -8.02 13.13
CA TRP A 85 6.21 -6.84 13.09
C TRP A 85 4.92 -7.02 13.90
N TYR A 86 4.21 -8.14 13.73
CA TYR A 86 2.98 -8.43 14.49
C TYR A 86 3.26 -8.66 15.99
N GLU A 87 4.36 -9.33 16.33
CA GLU A 87 4.67 -9.69 17.72
C GLU A 87 5.27 -8.53 18.54
N VAL A 88 6.00 -7.62 17.91
CA VAL A 88 6.84 -6.63 18.62
C VAL A 88 6.46 -5.19 18.27
N GLU A 89 6.14 -4.92 17.00
CA GLU A 89 6.01 -3.55 16.50
C GLU A 89 4.56 -3.07 16.44
N GLU A 90 3.61 -3.95 16.17
CA GLU A 90 2.21 -3.59 15.94
C GLU A 90 1.60 -2.84 17.13
N GLU A 91 1.83 -3.32 18.35
CA GLU A 91 1.28 -2.70 19.55
C GLU A 91 1.77 -1.24 19.70
N LYS A 92 3.07 -1.02 19.50
CA LYS A 92 3.70 0.31 19.59
C LYS A 92 3.22 1.21 18.45
N PHE A 93 3.09 0.65 17.24
CA PHE A 93 2.51 1.34 16.09
C PHE A 93 1.08 1.82 16.39
N ARG A 94 0.24 0.94 16.95
CA ARG A 94 -1.15 1.27 17.32
C ARG A 94 -1.25 2.27 18.47
N LYS A 95 -0.28 2.29 19.39
CA LYS A 95 -0.17 3.31 20.46
C LYS A 95 0.33 4.67 19.96
N GLY A 96 0.62 4.81 18.67
CA GLY A 96 1.13 6.05 18.08
C GLY A 96 2.57 6.37 18.46
N GLN A 97 3.32 5.40 18.98
CA GLN A 97 4.74 5.54 19.33
C GLN A 97 5.61 5.39 18.08
N ILE A 98 5.31 6.20 17.06
CA ILE A 98 5.95 6.13 15.75
C ILE A 98 6.40 7.50 15.29
N GLN A 99 7.58 7.53 14.66
CA GLN A 99 8.09 8.68 13.96
C GLN A 99 8.38 8.30 12.51
N LEU A 100 7.82 9.06 11.56
CA LEU A 100 8.19 8.92 10.16
C LEU A 100 9.59 9.50 9.95
N ASP A 101 10.54 8.63 9.62
CA ASP A 101 11.81 9.06 9.06
C ASP A 101 11.55 9.55 7.63
N LYS A 102 11.59 10.86 7.43
CA LYS A 102 11.31 11.49 6.13
C LYS A 102 12.33 11.17 5.06
N ALA A 103 13.54 10.75 5.42
CA ALA A 103 14.61 10.44 4.46
C ALA A 103 14.45 9.04 3.89
N SER A 104 14.15 8.06 4.74
CA SER A 104 13.95 6.66 4.33
C SER A 104 12.49 6.30 4.03
N PHE A 105 11.55 7.19 4.38
CA PHE A 105 10.11 6.96 4.28
C PHE A 105 9.64 5.72 5.08
N VAL A 106 10.29 5.46 6.21
CA VAL A 106 10.01 4.35 7.13
C VAL A 106 9.49 4.90 8.46
N HIS A 107 8.44 4.28 9.00
CA HIS A 107 8.00 4.55 10.36
C HIS A 107 8.93 3.81 11.33
N ARG A 108 9.65 4.56 12.16
CA ARG A 108 10.46 4.02 13.25
C ARG A 108 9.69 4.12 14.55
N LEU A 109 9.83 3.09 15.39
CA LEU A 109 9.29 3.10 16.74
C LEU A 109 10.10 4.08 17.60
N LEU A 110 9.40 4.81 18.48
CA LEU A 110 10.01 5.68 19.50
C LEU A 110 10.51 4.89 20.71
#